data_AF-A0A147HWI4-F1
#
_entry.id   AF-A0A147HWI4-F1
#
_cell.length_a   1.000
_cell.length_b   1.000
_cell.length_c   1.000
_cell.angle_alpha   90.00
_cell.angle_beta   90.00
_cell.angle_gamma   90.00
#
_symmetry.space_group_name_H-M   'P 1'
#
loop_
_entity.id
_entity.type
_entity.pdbx_description
1 polymer ?
#
loop_
_entity_poly.entity_id
_entity_poly.type
_entity_poly.pdbx_seq_one_letter_code
_entity_poly.pdbx_strand_id
1 'polypeptide(L)'
;MVVGLAACGQGAVQVEVSGTAQDVRFAAIDAKGGGEACVERLSVTPSEPEAADPVWQVTAVDPTRCIATLHYGEPTDRFAQVRPATPLRRGVSYRVRVSGAGFSGVRDFRITPNAVVMQD
;
A
#
# COMPACT_ATOMS: atom_id res chain seq x y z
N MET A 1 -11.17 38.44 -7.03
CA MET A 1 -11.07 37.15 -7.75
C MET A 1 -10.62 36.11 -6.73
N VAL A 2 -11.58 35.43 -6.11
CA VAL A 2 -11.28 34.41 -5.09
C VAL A 2 -10.99 33.13 -5.86
N VAL A 3 -9.74 32.69 -5.84
CA VAL A 3 -9.35 31.37 -6.32
C VAL A 3 -9.87 30.37 -5.29
N GLY A 4 -11.09 29.87 -5.54
CA GLY A 4 -11.64 28.74 -4.81
C GLY A 4 -10.81 27.52 -5.17
N LEU A 5 -9.80 27.22 -4.36
CA LEU A 5 -9.21 25.90 -4.29
C LEU A 5 -10.35 24.94 -3.96
N ALA A 6 -10.83 24.23 -4.98
CA ALA A 6 -11.62 23.03 -4.79
C ALA A 6 -10.74 22.09 -3.97
N ALA A 7 -10.90 22.13 -2.65
CA ALA A 7 -10.47 21.08 -1.78
C ALA A 7 -11.27 19.85 -2.22
N CYS A 8 -10.70 19.06 -3.13
CA CYS A 8 -11.09 17.67 -3.28
C CYS A 8 -10.87 17.05 -1.90
N GLY A 9 -11.93 17.02 -1.08
CA GLY A 9 -11.99 16.33 0.20
C GLY A 9 -11.93 14.84 -0.06
N GLN A 10 -10.78 14.37 -0.53
CA GLN A 10 -10.43 12.98 -0.73
C GLN A 10 -10.21 12.42 0.67
N GLY A 11 -11.02 11.43 1.05
CA GLY A 11 -10.94 10.81 2.37
C GLY A 11 -9.50 10.41 2.64
N ALA A 12 -8.96 10.82 3.78
CA ALA A 12 -7.67 10.33 4.22
C ALA A 12 -7.80 8.79 4.30
N VAL A 13 -6.93 8.06 3.62
CA VAL A 13 -6.86 6.60 3.74
C VAL A 13 -5.61 6.29 4.52
N GLN A 14 -5.80 5.58 5.63
CA GLN A 14 -4.70 5.03 6.41
C GLN A 14 -4.27 3.72 5.78
N VAL A 15 -2.97 3.59 5.51
CA VAL A 15 -2.38 2.31 5.09
C VAL A 15 -1.79 1.65 6.32
N GLU A 16 -2.33 0.49 6.66
CA GLU A 16 -1.78 -0.36 7.71
C GLU A 16 -0.89 -1.43 7.12
N VAL A 17 0.24 -1.66 7.77
CA VAL A 17 1.17 -2.73 7.43
C VAL A 17 1.37 -3.59 8.66
N SER A 18 1.16 -4.89 8.53
CA SER A 18 1.20 -5.83 9.66
C SER A 18 1.86 -7.16 9.26
N GLY A 19 2.04 -8.02 10.27
CA GLY A 19 2.53 -9.38 10.11
C GLY A 19 4.03 -9.55 10.40
N THR A 20 4.68 -10.47 9.70
CA THR A 20 6.08 -10.88 9.94
C THR A 20 6.91 -10.78 8.67
N ALA A 21 8.22 -11.03 8.76
CA ALA A 21 9.10 -11.07 7.59
C ALA A 21 8.68 -12.10 6.52
N GLN A 22 7.88 -13.11 6.89
CA GLN A 22 7.40 -14.17 5.98
C GLN A 22 5.97 -13.94 5.49
N ASP A 23 5.24 -13.03 6.12
CA ASP A 23 3.82 -12.80 5.87
C ASP A 23 3.51 -11.33 6.15
N VAL A 24 3.87 -10.48 5.20
CA VAL A 24 3.61 -9.04 5.25
C VAL A 24 2.26 -8.77 4.63
N ARG A 25 1.41 -8.05 5.34
CA ARG A 25 0.04 -7.78 4.96
C ARG A 25 -0.23 -6.28 4.90
N PHE A 26 -1.00 -5.87 3.91
CA PHE A 26 -1.37 -4.46 3.69
C PHE A 26 -2.88 -4.31 3.75
N ALA A 27 -3.36 -3.31 4.48
CA ALA A 27 -4.77 -2.91 4.49
C ALA A 27 -4.87 -1.41 4.20
N ALA A 28 -5.91 -1.01 3.47
CA ALA A 28 -6.24 0.38 3.21
C ALA A 28 -7.61 0.68 3.84
N ILE A 29 -7.64 1.58 4.81
CA ILE A 29 -8.79 1.85 5.65
C ILE A 29 -9.19 3.32 5.47
N ASP A 30 -10.47 3.57 5.22
CA ASP A 30 -11.00 4.94 5.26
C ASP A 30 -10.81 5.52 6.67
N ALA A 31 -10.08 6.65 6.79
CA ALA A 31 -9.80 7.30 8.07
C ALA A 31 -11.06 7.80 8.80
N LYS A 32 -12.22 7.87 8.13
CA LYS A 32 -13.51 8.14 8.77
C LYS A 32 -14.13 6.90 9.45
N GLY A 33 -13.42 5.77 9.47
CA GLY A 33 -13.85 4.53 10.12
C GLY A 33 -14.94 3.77 9.35
N GLY A 34 -15.07 4.02 8.04
CA GLY A 34 -16.23 3.64 7.24
C GLY A 34 -16.16 2.32 6.48
N GLY A 35 -14.99 1.70 6.30
CA GLY A 35 -14.88 0.41 5.61
C GLY A 35 -13.58 0.19 4.83
N GLU A 36 -13.54 -0.94 4.12
CA GLU A 36 -12.44 -1.35 3.23
C GLU A 36 -12.32 -0.39 2.04
N ALA A 37 -11.10 0.03 1.70
CA ALA A 37 -10.88 0.83 0.51
C ALA A 37 -10.74 -0.04 -0.75
N CYS A 38 -11.31 0.42 -1.86
CA CYS A 38 -11.13 -0.21 -3.16
C CYS A 38 -9.76 0.15 -3.73
N VAL A 39 -8.79 -0.73 -3.51
CA VAL A 39 -7.41 -0.57 -3.98
C VAL A 39 -7.31 -0.88 -5.48
N GLU A 40 -6.90 0.11 -6.27
CA GLU A 40 -6.63 -0.06 -7.69
C GLU A 40 -5.17 -0.41 -7.96
N ARG A 41 -4.24 0.14 -7.17
CA ARG A 41 -2.80 -0.10 -7.31
C ARG A 41 -2.13 -0.13 -5.95
N LEU A 42 -1.18 -1.05 -5.82
CA LEU A 42 -0.27 -1.10 -4.69
C LEU A 42 1.15 -1.32 -5.21
N SER A 43 2.09 -0.56 -4.69
CA SER A 43 3.52 -0.78 -4.92
C SER A 43 4.30 -0.75 -3.61
N VAL A 44 5.33 -1.59 -3.54
CA VAL A 44 6.30 -1.60 -2.45
C VAL A 44 7.65 -1.30 -3.04
N THR A 45 8.32 -0.29 -2.50
CA THR A 45 9.60 0.23 -2.98
C THR A 45 10.53 0.39 -1.77
N PRO A 46 11.86 0.20 -1.89
CA PRO A 46 12.78 0.64 -0.84
C PRO A 46 12.56 2.14 -0.53
N SER A 47 12.55 2.54 0.74
CA SER A 47 12.37 3.95 1.10
C SER A 47 13.56 4.82 0.66
N GLU A 48 14.73 4.22 0.52
CA GLU A 48 15.96 4.86 0.05
C GLU A 48 16.67 4.01 -1.02
N PRO A 49 17.16 4.63 -2.11
CA PRO A 49 16.97 6.04 -2.48
C PRO A 49 15.51 6.32 -2.88
N GLU A 50 15.09 7.59 -2.86
CA GLU A 50 13.70 7.98 -3.14
C GLU A 50 13.20 7.52 -4.54
N ALA A 51 14.11 7.47 -5.52
CA ALA A 51 13.86 7.02 -6.89
C ALA A 51 14.07 5.50 -7.08
N ALA A 52 14.07 4.70 -6.00
CA ALA A 52 14.20 3.26 -6.11
C ALA A 52 13.05 2.65 -6.91
N ASP A 53 13.40 1.59 -7.63
CA ASP A 53 12.48 0.76 -8.37
C ASP A 53 11.58 -0.05 -7.41
N PRO A 54 10.28 -0.24 -7.68
CA PRO A 54 9.43 -1.12 -6.87
C PRO A 54 10.00 -2.53 -6.78
N VAL A 55 9.97 -3.16 -5.61
CA VAL A 55 10.28 -4.58 -5.44
C VAL A 55 9.05 -5.47 -5.58
N TRP A 56 7.86 -4.86 -5.60
CA TRP A 56 6.59 -5.50 -5.90
C TRP A 56 5.60 -4.45 -6.37
N GLN A 57 4.79 -4.78 -7.38
CA GLN A 57 3.72 -3.91 -7.84
C GLN A 57 2.57 -4.72 -8.41
N VAL A 58 1.36 -4.35 -8.00
CA VAL A 58 0.12 -4.96 -8.47
C VAL A 58 -0.88 -3.90 -8.92
N THR A 59 -1.78 -4.29 -9.82
CA THR A 59 -2.94 -3.48 -10.23
C THR A 59 -4.18 -4.35 -10.18
N ALA A 60 -5.30 -3.80 -9.71
CA ALA A 60 -6.58 -4.48 -9.66
C ALA A 60 -7.00 -4.93 -11.05
N VAL A 61 -7.48 -6.16 -11.17
CA VAL A 61 -8.12 -6.68 -12.38
C VAL A 61 -9.51 -6.07 -12.54
N ASP A 62 -10.21 -5.86 -11.42
CA ASP A 62 -11.52 -5.21 -11.32
C ASP A 62 -11.48 -4.15 -10.22
N PRO A 63 -11.38 -2.85 -10.55
CA PRO A 63 -11.20 -1.77 -9.58
C PRO A 63 -12.47 -1.48 -8.75
N THR A 64 -13.59 -2.13 -9.06
CA THR A 64 -14.85 -1.98 -8.31
C THR A 64 -14.93 -2.88 -7.07
N ARG A 65 -14.00 -3.84 -6.91
CA ARG A 65 -13.98 -4.78 -5.80
C ARG A 65 -12.99 -4.34 -4.73
N CYS A 66 -13.51 -3.98 -3.57
CA CYS A 66 -12.67 -3.64 -2.42
C CYS A 66 -12.06 -4.89 -1.79
N ILE A 67 -10.91 -4.72 -1.15
CA ILE A 67 -10.22 -5.78 -0.43
C ILE A 67 -9.84 -5.31 0.96
N ALA A 68 -10.10 -6.17 1.96
CA ALA A 68 -9.68 -5.94 3.33
C ALA A 68 -8.16 -5.92 3.49
N THR A 69 -7.49 -6.88 2.85
CA THR A 69 -6.07 -7.15 3.07
C THR A 69 -5.43 -7.76 1.84
N LEU A 70 -4.20 -7.36 1.55
CA LEU A 70 -3.36 -7.93 0.50
C LEU A 70 -2.08 -8.51 1.11
N HIS A 71 -1.75 -9.75 0.77
CA HIS A 71 -0.51 -10.40 1.20
C HIS A 71 0.62 -10.12 0.21
N TYR A 72 1.81 -9.82 0.73
CA TYR A 72 2.97 -9.48 -0.08
C TYR A 72 3.38 -10.63 -1.00
N GLY A 73 3.33 -10.38 -2.31
CA GLY A 73 3.76 -11.34 -3.34
C GLY A 73 2.83 -12.52 -3.57
N GLU A 74 1.76 -12.65 -2.80
CA GLU A 74 0.80 -13.73 -2.97
C GLU A 74 -0.05 -13.50 -4.24
N PRO A 75 -0.12 -14.48 -5.16
CA PRO A 75 -1.01 -14.40 -6.30
C PRO A 75 -2.48 -14.35 -5.87
N THR A 76 -3.28 -13.49 -6.50
CA THR A 76 -4.73 -13.44 -6.29
C THR A 76 -5.43 -13.30 -7.64
N ASP A 77 -6.71 -13.67 -7.72
CA ASP A 77 -7.55 -13.42 -8.89
C ASP A 77 -7.97 -11.93 -9.00
N ARG A 78 -7.76 -11.14 -7.95
CA ARG A 78 -8.17 -9.73 -7.86
C ARG A 78 -7.11 -8.76 -8.35
N PHE A 79 -5.84 -9.17 -8.32
CA PHE A 79 -4.71 -8.32 -8.66
C PHE A 79 -3.77 -8.99 -9.67
N ALA A 80 -3.54 -8.30 -10.78
CA ALA A 80 -2.48 -8.66 -11.70
C ALA A 80 -1.14 -8.13 -11.18
N GLN A 81 -0.11 -8.98 -11.18
CA GLN A 81 1.25 -8.56 -10.86
C GLN A 81 1.86 -7.82 -12.04
N VAL A 82 2.11 -6.52 -11.87
CA VAL A 82 2.84 -5.68 -12.84
C VAL A 82 4.35 -5.92 -12.69
N ARG A 83 4.78 -6.09 -11.43
CA ARG A 83 6.14 -6.50 -11.09
C ARG A 83 6.08 -7.58 -10.01
N PRO A 84 6.70 -8.75 -10.24
CA PRO A 84 6.68 -9.83 -9.27
C PRO A 84 7.39 -9.44 -7.98
N ALA A 85 6.95 -10.02 -6.87
CA ALA A 85 7.53 -9.74 -5.58
C ALA A 85 8.96 -10.28 -5.47
N THR A 86 9.87 -9.41 -5.06
CA THR A 86 11.22 -9.78 -4.66
C THR A 86 11.28 -10.01 -3.15
N PRO A 87 12.04 -10.97 -2.62
CA PRO A 87 12.13 -11.16 -1.18
C PRO A 87 12.52 -9.88 -0.42
N LEU A 88 11.72 -9.54 0.60
CA LEU A 88 12.01 -8.40 1.47
C LEU A 88 13.22 -8.70 2.35
N ARG A 89 14.10 -7.71 2.51
CA ARG A 89 15.33 -7.82 3.28
C ARG A 89 15.12 -7.26 4.69
N ARG A 90 15.60 -8.00 5.68
CA ARG A 90 15.62 -7.53 7.08
C ARG A 90 16.48 -6.29 7.21
N GLY A 91 16.06 -5.37 8.09
CA GLY A 91 16.79 -4.13 8.33
C GLY A 91 16.69 -3.10 7.20
N VAL A 92 15.98 -3.39 6.11
CA VAL A 92 15.70 -2.41 5.05
C VAL A 92 14.34 -1.77 5.30
N SER A 93 14.28 -0.45 5.15
CA SER A 93 13.03 0.31 5.15
C SER A 93 12.41 0.32 3.76
N TYR A 94 11.11 0.09 3.73
CA TYR A 94 10.29 0.04 2.54
C TYR A 94 9.13 1.01 2.67
N ARG A 95 8.68 1.52 1.54
CA ARG A 95 7.51 2.36 1.38
C ARG A 95 6.46 1.60 0.61
N VAL A 96 5.28 1.43 1.19
CA VAL A 96 4.09 1.02 0.46
C VAL A 96 3.34 2.25 0.01
N ARG A 97 2.95 2.28 -1.26
CA ARG A 97 2.01 3.27 -1.82
C ARG A 97 0.78 2.52 -2.29
N VAL A 98 -0.38 2.99 -1.87
CA VAL A 98 -1.69 2.44 -2.23
C VAL A 98 -2.53 3.53 -2.84
N SER A 99 -3.24 3.25 -3.92
CA SER A 99 -4.17 4.20 -4.53
C SER A 99 -5.43 3.51 -5.01
N GLY A 100 -6.52 4.26 -5.04
CA GLY A 100 -7.78 3.86 -5.63
C GLY A 100 -8.67 5.06 -5.93
N ALA A 101 -9.92 4.81 -6.29
CA ALA A 101 -10.86 5.85 -6.66
C ALA A 101 -10.99 6.93 -5.58
N GLY A 102 -10.43 8.11 -5.85
CA GLY A 102 -10.52 9.26 -4.95
C GLY A 102 -9.60 9.22 -3.73
N PHE A 103 -8.60 8.33 -3.67
CA PHE A 103 -7.61 8.33 -2.57
C PHE A 103 -6.22 7.88 -3.01
N SER A 104 -5.22 8.33 -2.23
CA SER A 104 -3.89 7.74 -2.21
C SER A 104 -3.35 7.74 -0.78
N GLY A 105 -2.64 6.69 -0.42
CA GLY A 105 -2.03 6.51 0.90
C GLY A 105 -0.60 6.00 0.78
N VAL A 106 0.24 6.42 1.72
CA VAL A 106 1.65 6.03 1.79
C VAL A 106 1.97 5.64 3.21
N ARG A 107 2.75 4.58 3.39
CA ARG A 107 3.27 4.18 4.69
C ARG A 107 4.67 3.60 4.54
N ASP A 108 5.57 4.03 5.41
CA ASP A 108 6.90 3.45 5.52
C ASP A 108 6.88 2.34 6.58
N PHE A 109 7.59 1.26 6.34
CA PHE A 109 7.69 0.12 7.23
C PHE A 109 9.08 -0.52 7.13
N ARG A 110 9.48 -1.20 8.20
CA ARG A 110 10.74 -1.93 8.27
C ARG A 110 10.50 -3.36 8.67
N ILE A 111 11.21 -4.28 8.02
CA ILE A 111 11.21 -5.70 8.39
C ILE A 111 12.22 -5.93 9.51
N THR A 112 11.73 -6.32 10.68
CA THR A 112 12.56 -6.81 11.80
C THR A 112 12.55 -8.34 11.82
N PRO A 113 13.40 -9.01 12.63
CA PRO A 113 13.41 -10.46 12.72
C PRO A 113 12.06 -11.08 13.10
N ASN A 114 11.26 -10.37 13.91
CA ASN A 114 10.05 -10.92 14.52
C ASN A 114 8.75 -10.24 14.06
N ALA A 115 8.83 -9.06 13.44
CA ALA A 115 7.66 -8.26 13.10
C ALA A 115 7.91 -7.28 11.96
N VAL A 116 6.82 -6.83 11.34
CA VAL A 116 6.80 -5.59 10.57
C VAL A 116 6.56 -4.41 11.51
N VAL A 117 7.37 -3.36 11.39
CA VAL A 117 7.24 -2.14 12.21
C VAL A 117 6.96 -0.97 11.29
N MET A 118 5.85 -0.28 11.50
CA MET A 118 5.54 0.97 10.79
C MET A 118 6.51 2.08 11.23
N GLN A 119 6.85 2.97 10.30
CA GLN A 119 7.66 4.15 10.56
C GLN A 119 6.78 5.40 10.43
N ASP A 120 7.08 6.40 11.26
CA ASP A 120 6.44 7.72 11.25
C ASP A 120 7.14 8.68 10.31
#